data_AF-A0A7C5W187-F1
#
_entry.id   AF-A0A7C5W187-F1
#
_cell.length_a   1.000
_cell.length_b   1.000
_cell.length_c   1.000
_cell.angle_alpha   90.00
_cell.angle_beta   90.00
_cell.angle_gamma   90.00
#
_symmetry.space_group_name_H-M   'P 1'
#
loop_
_entity.id
_entity.type
_entity.pdbx_description
1 polymer ?
#
loop_
_entity_poly.entity_id
_entity_poly.type
_entity_poly.pdbx_seq_one_letter_code
_entity_poly.pdbx_strand_id
1 'polypeptide(L)'
;TLSAIVANEVIDSLQTILNQKAYTNAKRNRLFIEEQVNIAKKNLQMAEDEFREFQEKYNAVAIDKQMEESIKLYAELVGMLSEREVKLGVLKKITTPDNPEAIALEHEIREIKRKLKELEEGQKKADLKGYVLDPTKKIIIPIENVPNLAIEYIRRRRELEIQNEIYKVLLTSLEKAKIEEAKEDVSFQVIDYAYPPRYRFKPKRKLIVAVAFTSSLLLGIFLALLIESIDKRKKQQS
;
A
#
# COMPACT_ATOMS: atom_id res chain seq x y z
N THR A 1 46.90 -17.43 -15.64
CA THR A 1 46.37 -18.43 -14.69
C THR A 1 45.94 -17.74 -13.41
N LEU A 2 46.85 -17.08 -12.69
CA LEU A 2 46.53 -16.38 -11.44
C LEU A 2 45.39 -15.34 -11.58
N SER A 3 45.39 -14.53 -12.65
CA SER A 3 44.34 -13.51 -12.85
C SER A 3 42.93 -14.09 -13.01
N ALA A 4 42.79 -15.24 -13.68
CA ALA A 4 41.50 -15.90 -13.85
C ALA A 4 41.02 -16.53 -12.53
N ILE A 5 41.95 -17.14 -11.78
CA ILE A 5 41.67 -17.69 -10.45
C ILE A 5 41.21 -16.58 -9.50
N VAL A 6 41.94 -15.46 -9.44
CA VAL A 6 41.58 -14.31 -8.58
C VAL A 6 40.23 -13.71 -8.98
N ALA A 7 39.94 -13.59 -10.27
CA ALA A 7 38.65 -13.07 -10.74
C ALA A 7 37.49 -13.99 -10.34
N ASN A 8 37.65 -15.31 -10.51
CA ASN A 8 36.62 -16.29 -10.13
C ASN A 8 36.45 -16.35 -8.60
N GLU A 9 37.54 -16.30 -7.82
CA GLU A 9 37.50 -16.29 -6.36
C GLU A 9 36.75 -15.07 -5.80
N VAL A 10 36.93 -13.90 -6.43
CA VAL A 10 36.20 -12.68 -6.07
C VAL A 10 34.71 -12.82 -6.38
N ILE A 11 34.35 -13.44 -7.51
CA ILE A 11 32.95 -13.71 -7.88
C ILE A 11 32.31 -14.66 -6.87
N ASP A 12 32.98 -15.76 -6.51
CA ASP A 12 32.46 -16.75 -5.56
C ASP A 12 32.35 -16.17 -4.13
N SER A 13 33.32 -15.35 -3.72
CA SER A 13 33.27 -14.64 -2.43
C SER A 13 32.15 -13.61 -2.40
N LEU A 14 31.94 -12.86 -3.49
CA LEU A 14 30.84 -11.90 -3.61
C LEU A 14 29.49 -12.61 -3.59
N GLN A 15 29.36 -13.73 -4.31
CA GLN A 15 28.17 -14.58 -4.29
C GLN A 15 27.86 -15.06 -2.88
N THR A 16 28.88 -15.56 -2.17
CA THR A 16 28.74 -16.05 -0.80
C THR A 16 28.32 -14.92 0.14
N ILE A 17 28.93 -13.73 0.04
CA ILE A 17 28.57 -12.59 0.88
C ILE A 17 27.15 -12.11 0.59
N LEU A 18 26.75 -12.03 -0.69
CA LEU A 18 25.39 -11.64 -1.07
C LEU A 18 24.37 -12.66 -0.56
N ASN A 19 24.60 -13.96 -0.76
CA ASN A 19 23.69 -15.01 -0.34
C ASN A 19 23.63 -15.17 1.19
N GLN A 20 24.75 -15.02 1.89
CA GLN A 20 24.84 -15.20 3.35
C GLN A 20 24.38 -13.95 4.12
N LYS A 21 24.55 -12.74 3.57
CA LYS A 21 24.11 -11.47 4.17
C LYS A 21 22.82 -10.92 3.58
N ALA A 22 22.14 -11.66 2.70
CA ALA A 22 20.86 -11.30 2.09
C ALA A 22 19.71 -11.23 3.12
N TYR A 23 19.73 -10.19 3.96
CA TYR A 23 18.57 -9.33 4.08
C TYR A 23 18.54 -8.47 2.81
N THR A 24 18.11 -9.06 1.70
CA THR A 24 17.90 -8.31 0.47
C THR A 24 16.90 -7.18 0.71
N ASN A 25 16.92 -6.17 -0.16
CA ASN A 25 15.93 -5.09 -0.03
C ASN A 25 14.51 -5.65 -0.17
N ALA A 26 14.28 -6.64 -1.05
CA ALA A 26 12.98 -7.30 -1.15
C ALA A 26 12.61 -8.08 0.11
N LYS A 27 13.53 -8.81 0.75
CA LYS A 27 13.26 -9.52 2.02
C LYS A 27 12.93 -8.58 3.16
N ARG A 28 13.66 -7.46 3.29
CA ARG A 28 13.33 -6.41 4.28
C ARG A 28 11.94 -5.82 4.03
N ASN A 29 11.62 -5.54 2.77
CA ASN A 29 10.32 -5.02 2.39
C ASN A 29 9.18 -6.02 2.66
N ARG A 30 9.36 -7.31 2.32
CA ARG A 30 8.38 -8.37 2.64
C ARG A 30 8.13 -8.43 4.14
N LEU A 31 9.18 -8.51 4.96
CA LEU A 31 9.05 -8.58 6.42
C LEU A 31 8.34 -7.36 6.99
N PHE A 32 8.63 -6.16 6.47
CA PHE A 32 7.92 -4.94 6.86
C PHE A 32 6.43 -5.02 6.54
N ILE A 33 6.08 -5.41 5.31
CA ILE A 33 4.67 -5.53 4.89
C ILE A 33 3.96 -6.64 5.67
N GLU A 34 4.63 -7.75 5.96
CA GLU A 34 4.12 -8.84 6.77
C GLU A 34 3.75 -8.38 8.19
N GLU A 35 4.59 -7.56 8.81
CA GLU A 35 4.27 -6.93 10.10
C GLU A 35 3.08 -5.98 10.00
N GLN A 36 3.01 -5.16 8.95
CA GLN A 36 1.85 -4.28 8.72
C GLN A 36 0.55 -5.07 8.51
N VAL A 37 0.59 -6.21 7.81
CA VAL A 37 -0.56 -7.11 7.65
C VAL A 37 -1.03 -7.64 9.01
N ASN A 38 -0.10 -8.03 9.89
CA ASN A 38 -0.44 -8.50 11.24
C ASN A 38 -1.09 -7.40 12.09
N ILE A 39 -0.60 -6.16 11.99
CA ILE A 39 -1.20 -5.00 12.67
C ILE A 39 -2.60 -4.73 12.11
N ALA A 40 -2.75 -4.68 10.78
CA ALA A 40 -4.03 -4.45 10.12
C ALA A 40 -5.05 -5.54 10.45
N LYS A 41 -4.62 -6.81 10.56
CA LYS A 41 -5.48 -7.91 10.99
C LYS A 41 -6.02 -7.70 12.40
N LYS A 42 -5.18 -7.26 13.33
CA LYS A 42 -5.60 -6.94 14.71
C LYS A 42 -6.59 -5.76 14.72
N ASN A 43 -6.31 -4.71 13.96
CA ASN A 43 -7.21 -3.55 13.86
C ASN A 43 -8.56 -3.91 13.24
N LEU A 44 -8.55 -4.76 12.20
CA LEU A 44 -9.78 -5.28 11.60
C LEU A 44 -10.59 -6.08 12.62
N GLN A 45 -9.95 -6.99 13.35
CA GLN A 45 -10.62 -7.77 14.39
C GLN A 45 -11.22 -6.86 15.48
N MET A 46 -10.50 -5.83 15.92
CA MET A 46 -11.04 -4.83 16.86
C MET A 46 -12.27 -4.12 16.29
N ALA A 47 -12.22 -3.68 15.03
CA ALA A 47 -13.36 -3.02 14.38
C ALA A 47 -14.57 -3.97 14.20
N GLU A 48 -14.33 -5.25 13.90
CA GLU A 48 -15.36 -6.29 13.82
C GLU A 48 -16.02 -6.54 15.18
N ASP A 49 -15.21 -6.63 16.25
CA ASP A 49 -15.69 -6.83 17.61
C ASP A 49 -16.50 -5.62 18.09
N GLU A 50 -16.00 -4.40 17.88
CA GLU A 50 -16.73 -3.16 18.20
C GLU A 50 -18.05 -3.03 17.44
N PHE A 51 -18.07 -3.44 16.16
CA PHE A 51 -19.29 -3.42 15.36
C PHE A 51 -20.28 -4.48 15.84
N ARG A 52 -19.81 -5.69 16.17
CA ARG A 52 -20.64 -6.75 16.74
C ARG A 52 -21.23 -6.36 18.08
N GLU A 53 -20.44 -5.80 19.00
CA GLU A 53 -20.91 -5.31 20.30
C GLU A 53 -21.99 -4.24 20.14
N PHE A 54 -21.81 -3.31 19.19
CA PHE A 54 -22.84 -2.35 18.84
C PHE A 54 -24.12 -3.07 18.35
N GLN A 55 -23.98 -4.07 17.48
CA GLN A 55 -25.13 -4.81 16.97
C GLN A 55 -25.86 -5.59 18.07
N GLU A 56 -25.14 -6.26 18.97
CA GLU A 56 -25.72 -7.01 20.08
C GLU A 56 -26.43 -6.10 21.08
N LYS A 57 -25.81 -4.98 21.45
CA LYS A 57 -26.38 -4.00 22.37
C LYS A 57 -27.73 -3.45 21.91
N TYR A 58 -27.92 -3.32 20.59
CA TYR A 58 -29.13 -2.76 19.99
C TYR A 58 -30.01 -3.81 19.26
N ASN A 59 -29.74 -5.12 19.45
CA ASN A 59 -30.45 -6.23 18.80
C ASN A 59 -30.53 -6.10 17.26
N ALA A 60 -29.40 -5.78 16.64
CA ALA A 60 -29.31 -5.23 15.30
C ALA A 60 -29.04 -6.22 14.16
N VAL A 61 -29.17 -7.53 14.38
CA VAL A 61 -28.71 -8.54 13.42
C VAL A 61 -29.52 -8.55 12.10
N ALA A 62 -30.68 -7.88 12.05
CA ALA A 62 -31.49 -7.67 10.84
C ALA A 62 -31.55 -6.19 10.36
N ILE A 63 -30.71 -5.31 10.92
CA ILE A 63 -30.83 -3.85 10.83
C ILE A 63 -30.22 -3.25 9.56
N ASP A 64 -29.24 -3.86 8.92
CA ASP A 64 -28.43 -3.16 7.91
C ASP A 64 -29.25 -2.53 6.78
N LYS A 65 -30.22 -3.26 6.21
CA LYS A 65 -31.05 -2.77 5.11
C LYS A 65 -32.30 -2.00 5.60
N GLN A 66 -32.96 -2.51 6.63
CA GLN A 66 -34.19 -1.92 7.16
C GLN A 66 -33.93 -0.58 7.86
N MET A 67 -32.78 -0.43 8.53
CA MET A 67 -32.35 0.81 9.18
C MET A 67 -31.88 1.84 8.17
N GLU A 68 -31.15 1.43 7.13
CA GLU A 68 -30.77 2.33 6.04
C GLU A 68 -32.02 2.94 5.37
N GLU A 69 -33.03 2.10 5.08
CA GLU A 69 -34.32 2.56 4.57
C GLU A 69 -35.09 3.44 5.56
N SER A 70 -35.06 3.11 6.86
CA SER A 70 -35.71 3.89 7.91
C SER A 70 -35.04 5.26 8.13
N ILE A 71 -33.71 5.32 8.08
CA ILE A 71 -32.93 6.56 8.18
C ILE A 71 -33.22 7.44 6.97
N LYS A 72 -33.24 6.85 5.77
CA LYS A 72 -33.56 7.58 4.54
C LYS A 72 -34.97 8.17 4.60
N LEU A 73 -35.96 7.37 4.99
CA LEU A 73 -37.34 7.82 5.18
C LEU A 73 -37.46 8.91 6.25
N TYR A 74 -36.73 8.79 7.35
CA TYR A 74 -36.69 9.80 8.41
C TYR A 74 -36.12 11.13 7.88
N ALA A 75 -35.00 11.09 7.16
CA ALA A 75 -34.39 12.27 6.56
C ALA A 75 -35.32 12.96 5.53
N GLU A 76 -36.03 12.17 4.71
CA GLU A 76 -37.03 12.68 3.78
C GLU A 76 -38.20 13.38 4.50
N LEU A 77 -38.72 12.79 5.58
CA LEU A 77 -39.79 13.38 6.39
C LEU A 77 -39.37 14.67 7.10
N VAL A 78 -38.14 14.72 7.64
CA VAL A 78 -37.59 15.94 8.25
C VAL A 78 -37.40 17.04 7.21
N GLY A 79 -36.93 16.69 6.00
CA GLY A 79 -36.82 17.62 4.88
C GLY A 79 -38.17 18.21 4.47
N MET A 80 -39.18 17.35 4.30
CA MET A 80 -40.55 17.78 4.01
C MET A 80 -41.13 18.64 5.14
N LEU A 81 -40.87 18.28 6.40
CA LEU A 81 -41.32 19.07 7.55
C LEU A 81 -40.73 20.48 7.52
N SER A 82 -39.42 20.61 7.34
CA SER A 82 -38.75 21.91 7.23
C SER A 82 -39.27 22.74 6.07
N GLU A 83 -39.50 22.12 4.90
CA GLU A 83 -40.07 22.82 3.74
C GLU A 83 -41.46 23.40 4.06
N ARG A 84 -42.34 22.60 4.68
CA ARG A 84 -43.70 23.05 5.05
C ARG A 84 -43.69 24.08 6.17
N GLU A 85 -42.83 23.93 7.18
CA GLU A 85 -42.69 24.91 8.26
C GLU A 85 -42.19 26.28 7.74
N VAL A 86 -41.23 26.29 6.81
CA VAL A 86 -40.77 27.53 6.16
C VAL A 86 -41.90 28.17 5.36
N LYS A 87 -42.63 27.40 4.53
CA LYS A 87 -43.77 27.92 3.76
C LYS A 87 -44.86 28.49 4.66
N LEU A 88 -45.21 27.80 5.75
CA LEU A 88 -46.18 28.29 6.73
C LEU A 88 -45.68 29.58 7.40
N GLY A 89 -44.40 29.66 7.75
CA GLY A 89 -43.79 30.84 8.36
C GLY A 89 -43.80 32.07 7.45
N VAL A 90 -43.62 31.89 6.13
CA VAL A 90 -43.76 32.96 5.14
C VAL A 90 -45.23 33.35 4.98
N LEU A 91 -46.12 32.37 4.84
CA LEU A 91 -47.56 32.59 4.62
C LEU A 91 -48.22 33.32 5.79
N LYS A 92 -47.86 32.98 7.04
CA LYS A 92 -48.32 33.67 8.25
C LYS A 92 -47.85 35.11 8.37
N LYS A 93 -46.75 35.49 7.72
CA LYS A 93 -46.25 36.88 7.69
C LYS A 93 -46.97 37.74 6.66
N ILE A 94 -47.50 37.12 5.59
CA ILE A 94 -48.10 37.82 4.46
C ILE A 94 -49.63 37.70 4.41
N THR A 95 -50.25 36.89 5.28
CA THR A 95 -51.70 36.66 5.30
C THR A 95 -52.29 36.69 6.70
N THR A 96 -53.60 36.91 6.81
CA THR A 96 -54.41 36.77 8.02
C THR A 96 -54.46 35.33 8.56
N PRO A 97 -54.70 35.13 9.86
CA PRO A 97 -54.67 33.81 10.51
C PRO A 97 -55.65 32.76 9.96
N ASP A 98 -56.71 33.20 9.28
CA ASP A 98 -57.79 32.35 8.75
C ASP A 98 -57.60 31.94 7.28
N ASN A 99 -56.38 32.05 6.73
CA ASN A 99 -56.12 31.61 5.37
C ASN A 99 -56.33 30.08 5.23
N PRO A 100 -57.23 29.62 4.33
CA PRO A 100 -57.42 28.19 4.06
C PRO A 100 -56.12 27.44 3.72
N GLU A 101 -55.17 28.10 3.05
CA GLU A 101 -53.87 27.52 2.68
C GLU A 101 -52.95 27.34 3.90
N ALA A 102 -53.02 28.24 4.90
CA ALA A 102 -52.28 28.10 6.14
C ALA A 102 -52.82 26.95 7.00
N ILE A 103 -54.15 26.79 7.04
CA ILE A 103 -54.81 25.68 7.73
C ILE A 103 -54.42 24.34 7.10
N ALA A 104 -54.45 24.25 5.77
CA ALA A 104 -54.01 23.05 5.05
C ALA A 104 -52.56 22.68 5.38
N LEU A 105 -51.63 23.65 5.36
CA LEU A 105 -50.23 23.41 5.75
C LEU A 105 -50.08 22.96 7.21
N GLU A 106 -50.86 23.52 8.14
CA GLU A 106 -50.84 23.08 9.54
C GLU A 106 -51.31 21.63 9.70
N HIS A 107 -52.32 21.21 8.94
CA HIS A 107 -52.74 19.81 8.91
C HIS A 107 -51.65 18.90 8.35
N GLU A 108 -50.99 19.28 7.27
CA GLU A 108 -49.87 18.52 6.70
C GLU A 108 -48.69 18.41 7.67
N ILE A 109 -48.31 19.50 8.32
CA ILE A 109 -47.24 19.52 9.35
C ILE A 109 -47.60 18.60 10.51
N ARG A 110 -48.86 18.60 10.97
CA ARG A 110 -49.33 17.69 12.02
C ARG A 110 -49.23 16.23 11.60
N GLU A 111 -49.62 15.89 10.38
CA GLU A 111 -49.51 14.52 9.87
C GLU A 111 -48.06 14.07 9.72
N ILE A 112 -47.17 14.94 9.23
CA ILE A 112 -45.73 14.64 9.15
C ILE A 112 -45.14 14.45 10.55
N LYS A 113 -45.49 15.31 11.52
CA LYS A 113 -45.07 15.16 12.93
C LYS A 113 -45.59 13.87 13.56
N ARG A 114 -46.83 13.46 13.26
CA ARG A 114 -47.38 12.18 13.72
C ARG A 114 -46.61 10.99 13.13
N LYS A 115 -46.36 11.00 11.82
CA LYS A 115 -45.57 9.95 11.15
C LYS A 115 -44.14 9.88 11.67
N LEU A 116 -43.52 11.03 11.93
CA LEU A 116 -42.21 11.14 12.57
C LEU A 116 -42.24 10.63 14.01
N LYS A 117 -43.36 10.76 14.74
CA LYS A 117 -43.51 10.22 16.09
C LYS A 117 -43.76 8.71 16.11
N GLU A 118 -44.32 8.13 15.04
CA GLU A 118 -44.58 6.68 14.88
C GLU A 118 -43.36 5.90 14.37
N LEU A 119 -42.76 6.38 13.27
CA LEU A 119 -41.44 7.00 13.26
C LEU A 119 -40.44 6.68 14.35
N GLU A 120 -40.42 7.63 15.27
CA GLU A 120 -39.85 7.63 16.59
C GLU A 120 -40.70 6.71 17.49
N GLU A 121 -40.61 6.58 18.81
CA GLU A 121 -41.47 5.68 19.63
C GLU A 121 -41.52 4.15 19.35
N GLY A 122 -41.56 3.66 18.09
CA GLY A 122 -41.53 2.28 17.63
C GLY A 122 -42.59 1.40 18.29
N GLN A 123 -43.73 1.14 17.61
CA GLN A 123 -44.87 0.32 18.09
C GLN A 123 -44.81 -0.06 19.58
N LYS A 124 -45.01 0.91 20.47
CA LYS A 124 -45.09 0.63 21.90
C LYS A 124 -46.35 -0.21 22.16
N LYS A 125 -46.12 -1.51 22.40
CA LYS A 125 -47.04 -2.49 23.02
C LYS A 125 -48.39 -2.70 22.34
N ALA A 126 -48.46 -3.74 21.51
CA ALA A 126 -49.61 -4.64 21.50
C ALA A 126 -49.20 -5.93 22.22
N ASP A 127 -49.69 -6.08 23.45
CA ASP A 127 -49.80 -7.30 24.26
C ASP A 127 -48.79 -8.45 24.04
N LEU A 128 -47.78 -8.50 24.92
CA LEU A 128 -46.81 -9.60 25.09
C LEU A 128 -47.41 -10.85 25.75
N LYS A 129 -48.51 -11.40 25.20
CA LYS A 129 -48.93 -12.78 25.50
C LYS A 129 -49.04 -13.58 24.21
N GLY A 130 -47.90 -14.16 23.84
CA GLY A 130 -47.80 -15.20 22.84
C GLY A 130 -47.53 -14.67 21.44
N TYR A 131 -46.28 -14.70 21.01
CA TYR A 131 -45.99 -14.78 19.58
C TYR A 131 -44.89 -15.81 19.32
N VAL A 132 -45.37 -16.90 18.71
CA VAL A 132 -44.70 -17.67 17.67
C VAL A 132 -44.03 -16.70 16.69
N LEU A 133 -42.83 -17.07 16.24
CA LEU A 133 -42.05 -16.41 15.21
C LEU A 133 -42.92 -16.11 13.97
N ASP A 134 -43.27 -14.84 13.77
CA ASP A 134 -43.93 -14.36 12.57
C ASP A 134 -42.92 -13.46 11.81
N PRO A 135 -42.39 -13.89 10.64
CA PRO A 135 -41.35 -13.17 9.90
C PRO A 135 -41.78 -11.82 9.32
N THR A 136 -43.04 -11.44 9.54
CA THR A 136 -43.66 -10.23 8.96
C THR A 136 -43.94 -9.14 10.01
N LYS A 137 -43.69 -9.39 11.30
CA LYS A 137 -43.96 -8.41 12.36
C LYS A 137 -42.74 -7.55 12.64
N LYS A 138 -42.79 -6.35 12.05
CA LYS A 138 -41.90 -5.20 12.25
C LYS A 138 -41.57 -4.99 13.72
N ILE A 139 -40.38 -5.42 14.14
CA ILE A 139 -39.75 -4.97 15.37
C ILE A 139 -39.23 -3.56 15.08
N ILE A 140 -40.03 -2.55 15.41
CA ILE A 140 -39.62 -1.15 15.35
C ILE A 140 -39.05 -0.83 16.74
N ILE A 141 -37.74 -0.66 16.80
CA ILE A 141 -36.98 -0.38 18.03
C ILE A 141 -37.48 0.96 18.62
N PRO A 142 -37.66 1.11 19.95
CA PRO A 142 -38.04 2.38 20.56
C PRO A 142 -37.02 3.47 20.22
N ILE A 143 -37.50 4.50 19.53
CA ILE A 143 -36.69 5.61 19.05
C ILE A 143 -36.69 6.70 20.11
N GLU A 144 -35.74 6.61 21.02
CA GLU A 144 -35.16 7.79 21.64
C GLU A 144 -33.75 7.91 21.03
N ASN A 145 -33.51 8.94 20.20
CA ASN A 145 -32.21 9.33 19.62
C ASN A 145 -31.74 8.71 18.27
N VAL A 146 -32.65 8.47 17.31
CA VAL A 146 -32.33 7.96 15.96
C VAL A 146 -31.19 8.71 15.22
N PRO A 147 -31.11 10.06 15.21
CA PRO A 147 -30.03 10.74 14.48
C PRO A 147 -28.65 10.31 14.96
N ASN A 148 -28.45 10.20 16.28
CA ASN A 148 -27.14 9.86 16.85
C ASN A 148 -26.79 8.38 16.66
N LEU A 149 -27.76 7.48 16.85
CA LEU A 149 -27.56 6.04 16.67
C LEU A 149 -27.29 5.67 15.21
N ALA A 150 -28.00 6.30 14.27
CA ALA A 150 -27.78 6.15 12.83
C ALA A 150 -26.39 6.64 12.41
N ILE A 151 -25.98 7.82 12.89
CA ILE A 151 -24.64 8.36 12.64
C ILE A 151 -23.57 7.43 13.22
N GLU A 152 -23.77 6.91 14.43
CA GLU A 152 -22.82 6.00 15.07
C GLU A 152 -22.72 4.66 14.30
N TYR A 153 -23.84 4.09 13.87
CA TYR A 153 -23.86 2.90 13.01
C TYR A 153 -23.08 3.13 11.71
N ILE A 154 -23.36 4.22 10.99
CA ILE A 154 -22.65 4.56 9.73
C ILE A 154 -21.15 4.72 9.99
N ARG A 155 -20.77 5.34 11.11
CA ARG A 155 -19.36 5.52 11.49
C ARG A 155 -18.68 4.18 11.73
N ARG A 156 -19.29 3.29 12.53
CA ARG A 156 -18.72 1.97 12.83
C ARG A 156 -18.66 1.07 11.60
N ARG A 157 -19.70 1.06 10.78
CA ARG A 157 -19.72 0.35 9.48
C ARG A 157 -18.60 0.83 8.57
N ARG A 158 -18.43 2.16 8.45
CA ARG A 158 -17.35 2.74 7.65
C ARG A 158 -15.97 2.39 8.19
N GLU A 159 -15.78 2.40 9.50
CA GLU A 159 -14.50 2.02 10.12
C GLU A 159 -14.17 0.55 9.80
N LEU A 160 -15.14 -0.36 9.95
CA LEU A 160 -15.00 -1.76 9.56
C LEU A 160 -14.63 -1.92 8.08
N GLU A 161 -15.32 -1.22 7.19
CA GLU A 161 -15.01 -1.22 5.75
C GLU A 161 -13.59 -0.70 5.46
N ILE A 162 -13.18 0.39 6.11
CA ILE A 162 -11.83 0.96 5.97
C ILE A 162 -10.77 -0.06 6.41
N GLN A 163 -10.92 -0.67 7.58
CA GLN A 163 -9.95 -1.65 8.08
C GLN A 163 -9.89 -2.90 7.18
N ASN A 164 -11.03 -3.34 6.64
CA ASN A 164 -11.10 -4.46 5.71
C ASN A 164 -10.36 -4.14 4.40
N GLU A 165 -10.56 -2.94 3.83
CA GLU A 165 -9.85 -2.53 2.61
C GLU A 165 -8.35 -2.35 2.85
N ILE A 166 -7.93 -1.77 3.98
CA ILE A 166 -6.52 -1.67 4.37
C ILE A 166 -5.90 -3.08 4.44
N TYR A 167 -6.57 -4.02 5.11
CA TYR A 167 -6.10 -5.40 5.21
C TYR A 167 -5.97 -6.08 3.84
N LYS A 168 -6.96 -5.95 2.96
CA LYS A 168 -6.90 -6.50 1.59
C LYS A 168 -5.77 -5.91 0.76
N VAL A 169 -5.58 -4.60 0.82
CA VAL A 169 -4.50 -3.91 0.10
C VAL A 169 -3.13 -4.38 0.61
N LEU A 170 -2.96 -4.48 1.93
CA LEU A 170 -1.71 -4.97 2.53
C LEU A 170 -1.45 -6.43 2.21
N LEU A 171 -2.48 -7.29 2.23
CA LEU A 171 -2.36 -8.69 1.83
C LEU A 171 -1.92 -8.80 0.35
N THR A 172 -2.53 -8.03 -0.53
CA THR A 172 -2.14 -7.96 -1.94
C THR A 172 -0.70 -7.47 -2.10
N SER A 173 -0.29 -6.48 -1.30
CA SER A 173 1.09 -5.97 -1.26
C SER A 173 2.08 -7.04 -0.77
N LEU A 174 1.69 -7.84 0.23
CA LEU A 174 2.50 -8.94 0.75
C LEU A 174 2.77 -10.00 -0.31
N GLU A 175 1.75 -10.40 -1.07
CA GLU A 175 1.93 -11.37 -2.16
C GLU A 175 2.85 -10.81 -3.26
N LYS A 176 2.72 -9.52 -3.61
CA LYS A 176 3.66 -8.86 -4.52
C LYS A 176 5.09 -8.86 -3.97
N ALA A 177 5.26 -8.58 -2.68
CA ALA A 177 6.57 -8.55 -2.04
C ALA A 177 7.22 -9.94 -1.98
N LYS A 178 6.45 -11.01 -1.73
CA LYS A 178 6.93 -12.40 -1.81
C LYS A 178 7.43 -12.76 -3.20
N ILE A 179 6.70 -12.35 -4.25
CA ILE A 179 7.12 -12.56 -5.64
C ILE A 179 8.42 -11.82 -5.93
N GLU A 180 8.56 -10.59 -5.45
CA GLU A 180 9.76 -9.79 -5.70
C GLU A 180 10.99 -10.34 -4.97
N GLU A 181 10.83 -10.81 -3.73
CA GLU A 181 11.91 -11.51 -3.00
C GLU A 181 12.34 -12.78 -3.74
N ALA A 182 11.39 -13.57 -4.24
CA ALA A 182 11.68 -14.76 -5.02
C ALA A 182 12.40 -14.47 -6.35
N LYS A 183 12.19 -13.30 -6.96
CA LYS A 183 12.94 -12.87 -8.16
C LYS A 183 14.36 -12.41 -7.83
N GLU A 184 14.55 -11.70 -6.72
CA GLU A 184 15.86 -11.17 -6.33
C GLU A 184 16.84 -12.32 -6.03
N ASP A 185 16.36 -13.42 -5.42
CA ASP A 185 17.12 -14.66 -5.22
C ASP A 185 17.62 -15.31 -6.54
N VAL A 186 16.94 -15.06 -7.67
CA VAL A 186 17.30 -15.62 -8.98
C VAL A 186 18.30 -14.73 -9.76
N SER A 187 18.50 -13.47 -9.37
CA SER A 187 19.24 -12.49 -10.20
C SER A 187 20.78 -12.60 -10.12
N PHE A 188 21.37 -13.22 -9.10
CA PHE A 188 22.82 -13.41 -9.03
C PHE A 188 23.23 -14.75 -9.66
N GLN A 189 23.08 -14.85 -10.98
CA GLN A 189 23.55 -15.99 -11.75
C GLN A 189 24.81 -15.59 -12.51
N VAL A 190 25.92 -16.30 -12.26
CA VAL A 190 27.16 -16.13 -13.02
C VAL A 190 26.92 -16.67 -14.45
N ILE A 191 26.97 -15.78 -15.43
CA ILE A 191 26.70 -16.12 -16.85
C ILE A 191 27.94 -16.73 -17.52
N ASP A 192 29.12 -16.22 -17.22
CA ASP A 192 30.39 -16.75 -17.74
C ASP A 192 31.53 -16.55 -16.74
N TYR A 193 32.39 -17.56 -16.61
CA TYR A 193 33.54 -17.55 -15.71
C TYR A 193 34.78 -17.01 -16.44
N ALA A 194 35.70 -16.41 -15.69
CA ALA A 194 36.94 -15.92 -16.26
C ALA A 194 37.84 -17.11 -16.69
N TYR A 195 38.17 -17.16 -17.98
CA TYR A 195 39.13 -18.13 -18.52
C TYR A 195 40.58 -17.59 -18.47
N PRO A 196 41.58 -18.47 -18.32
CA PRO A 196 42.98 -18.05 -18.30
C PRO A 196 43.39 -17.41 -19.63
N PRO A 197 44.17 -16.30 -19.62
CA PRO A 197 44.56 -15.61 -20.84
C PRO A 197 45.45 -16.49 -21.71
N ARG A 198 45.06 -16.70 -22.98
CA ARG A 198 45.78 -17.54 -23.95
C ARG A 198 47.15 -16.96 -24.34
N TYR A 199 47.31 -15.63 -24.27
CA TYR A 199 48.56 -14.94 -24.57
C TYR A 199 48.99 -14.06 -23.40
N ARG A 200 50.30 -14.00 -23.13
CA ARG A 200 50.85 -13.12 -22.09
C ARG A 200 50.74 -11.67 -22.56
N PHE A 201 50.03 -10.84 -21.78
CA PHE A 201 49.89 -9.41 -22.05
C PHE A 201 51.23 -8.66 -21.91
N LYS A 202 52.05 -9.02 -20.91
CA LYS A 202 53.38 -8.45 -20.63
C LYS A 202 54.33 -9.47 -19.98
N PRO A 203 55.66 -9.29 -20.09
CA PRO A 203 56.36 -8.38 -20.99
C PRO A 203 56.40 -8.93 -22.44
N LYS A 204 56.38 -8.02 -23.43
CA LYS A 204 56.48 -8.38 -24.86
C LYS A 204 57.91 -8.83 -25.19
N ARG A 205 58.24 -10.10 -24.93
CA ARG A 205 59.61 -10.65 -25.07
C ARG A 205 60.24 -10.39 -26.44
N LYS A 206 59.46 -10.52 -27.52
CA LYS A 206 59.93 -10.23 -28.90
C LYS A 206 60.40 -8.77 -29.04
N LEU A 207 59.69 -7.82 -28.44
CA LEU A 207 60.04 -6.41 -28.47
C LEU A 207 61.28 -6.12 -27.62
N ILE A 208 61.41 -6.76 -26.45
CA ILE A 208 62.62 -6.63 -25.61
C ILE A 208 63.86 -7.14 -26.37
N VAL A 209 63.77 -8.32 -26.99
CA VAL A 209 64.89 -8.88 -27.76
C VAL A 209 65.24 -8.00 -28.96
N ALA A 210 64.24 -7.48 -29.68
CA ALA A 210 64.47 -6.59 -30.81
C ALA A 210 65.21 -5.30 -30.39
N VAL A 211 64.79 -4.67 -29.29
CA VAL A 211 65.41 -3.44 -28.78
C VAL A 211 66.80 -3.69 -28.19
N ALA A 212 67.01 -4.82 -27.51
CA ALA A 212 68.32 -5.21 -26.98
C ALA A 212 69.31 -5.52 -28.12
N PHE A 213 68.84 -6.15 -29.20
CA PHE A 213 69.67 -6.45 -30.37
C PHE A 213 70.07 -5.18 -31.13
N THR A 214 69.11 -4.28 -31.43
CA THR A 214 69.39 -3.04 -32.18
C THR A 214 70.30 -2.09 -31.40
N SER A 215 69.91 -1.78 -30.17
CA SER A 215 70.74 -1.90 -28.97
C SER A 215 72.26 -2.04 -29.11
N SER A 216 72.67 -3.29 -28.89
CA SER A 216 74.06 -3.74 -28.90
C SER A 216 74.74 -3.57 -30.25
N LEU A 217 74.00 -3.71 -31.36
CA LEU A 217 74.57 -3.52 -32.70
C LEU A 217 75.03 -2.08 -32.92
N LEU A 218 74.21 -1.10 -32.58
CA LEU A 218 74.57 0.32 -32.69
C LEU A 218 75.76 0.68 -31.78
N LEU A 219 75.75 0.18 -30.54
CA LEU A 219 76.86 0.36 -29.60
C LEU A 219 78.16 -0.27 -30.11
N GLY A 220 78.11 -1.47 -30.70
CA GLY A 220 79.26 -2.14 -31.27
C GLY A 220 79.88 -1.37 -32.44
N ILE A 221 79.04 -0.88 -33.36
CA ILE A 221 79.47 -0.03 -34.48
C ILE A 221 80.11 1.26 -33.95
N PHE A 222 79.47 1.90 -32.97
CA PHE A 222 79.99 3.13 -32.37
C PHE A 222 81.38 2.93 -31.72
N LEU A 223 81.56 1.86 -30.95
CA LEU A 223 82.85 1.53 -30.34
C LEU A 223 83.92 1.20 -31.38
N ALA A 224 83.58 0.46 -32.44
CA ALA A 224 84.51 0.16 -33.53
C ALA A 224 85.02 1.45 -34.21
N LEU A 225 84.12 2.39 -34.51
CA LEU A 225 84.47 3.69 -35.09
C LEU A 225 85.32 4.55 -34.15
N LEU A 226 85.05 4.53 -32.84
CA LEU A 226 85.88 5.23 -31.85
C LEU A 226 87.30 4.65 -31.80
N ILE A 227 87.44 3.33 -31.75
CA ILE A 227 88.74 2.65 -31.75
C ILE A 227 89.51 2.98 -33.04
N GLU A 228 88.86 2.89 -34.20
CA GLU A 228 89.47 3.22 -35.49
C GLU A 228 89.87 4.70 -35.60
N SER A 229 89.05 5.62 -35.07
CA SER A 229 89.35 7.05 -35.07
C SER A 229 90.56 7.38 -34.18
N ILE A 230 90.70 6.71 -33.03
CA ILE A 230 91.87 6.87 -32.15
C ILE A 230 93.12 6.28 -32.81
N ASP A 231 93.02 5.12 -33.47
CA ASP A 231 94.16 4.49 -34.17
C ASP A 231 94.64 5.34 -35.36
N LYS A 232 93.72 5.91 -36.16
CA LYS A 232 94.05 6.83 -37.26
C LYS A 232 94.76 8.09 -36.76
N ARG A 233 94.36 8.66 -35.62
CA ARG A 233 95.04 9.82 -35.01
C ARG A 233 96.47 9.49 -34.54
N LYS A 234 96.70 8.29 -34.00
CA LYS A 234 98.05 7.85 -33.61
C LYS A 234 98.99 7.65 -34.81
N LYS A 235 98.49 7.11 -35.92
CA LYS A 235 99.28 6.90 -37.15
C LYS A 235 99.64 8.19 -37.89
N GLN A 236 98.94 9.30 -37.67
CA GLN A 236 99.27 10.61 -38.27
C GLN A 236 100.28 11.45 -37.46
N GLN A 237 100.62 11.03 -36.23
CA GLN A 237 101.59 11.70 -35.35
C GLN A 237 102.96 11.02 -35.28
N SER A 238 103.18 9.96 -36.06
CA SER A 238 104.47 9.27 -36.22
C SER A 238 104.98 9.41 -37.65
#